data_AF-A0A161MAN5-F1
#
_entry.id   AF-A0A161MAN5-F1
#
_cell.length_a   1.000
_cell.length_b   1.000
_cell.length_c   1.000
_cell.angle_alpha   90.00
_cell.angle_beta   90.00
_cell.angle_gamma   90.00
#
_symmetry.space_group_name_H-M   'P 1'
#
loop_
_entity.id
_entity.type
_entity.pdbx_description
1 polymer ?
#
loop_
_entity_poly.entity_id
_entity_poly.type
_entity_poly.pdbx_seq_one_letter_code
_entity_poly.pdbx_strand_id
1 'polypeptide(L)'
;MDVNTSGHRLIVNITSLAAIQPFKSFGFYCIGKAAREMYLRTLAEENKDLDILNYSPGPVGTDMIDRVIKGIKDEDVRNSFIAMRDNKTLVKLEDTVGKLIDVLEHSKYTSGGRIDYFDR
;
A
#
# COMPACT_ATOMS: atom_id res chain seq x y z
N MET A 1 -7.93 11.97 32.18
CA MET A 1 -7.75 10.51 32.19
C MET A 1 -6.55 10.24 31.30
N ASP A 2 -5.37 10.09 31.90
CA ASP A 2 -4.16 9.78 31.15
C ASP A 2 -4.22 8.31 30.78
N VAL A 3 -4.50 8.03 29.50
CA VAL A 3 -4.41 6.68 28.97
C VAL A 3 -2.93 6.32 28.94
N ASN A 4 -2.50 5.56 29.96
CA ASN A 4 -1.17 4.97 29.98
C ASN A 4 -1.01 4.06 28.75
N THR A 5 -0.17 4.47 27.79
CA THR A 5 0.09 3.75 26.53
C THR A 5 1.53 3.23 26.51
N SER A 6 1.96 2.56 27.58
CA SER A 6 3.34 2.07 27.75
C SER A 6 3.78 0.92 26.82
N GLY A 7 3.15 0.77 25.65
CA GLY A 7 3.47 -0.24 24.64
C GLY A 7 3.84 0.38 23.31
N HIS A 8 4.58 -0.36 22.47
CA HIS A 8 4.87 0.04 21.10
C HIS A 8 3.57 0.24 20.31
N ARG A 9 3.45 1.37 19.62
CA ARG A 9 2.25 1.76 18.86
C ARG A 9 2.58 1.78 17.39
N LEU A 10 2.11 0.76 16.68
CA LEU A 10 2.30 0.58 15.25
C LEU A 10 1.04 0.99 14.46
N ILE A 11 1.24 1.79 13.42
CA ILE A 11 0.22 2.10 12.40
C ILE A 11 0.72 1.59 11.06
N VAL A 12 -0.01 0.65 10.45
CA VAL A 12 0.26 0.20 9.09
C VAL A 12 -0.80 0.72 8.14
N ASN A 13 -0.38 1.49 7.14
CA ASN A 13 -1.22 1.89 6.03
C ASN A 13 -0.94 1.03 4.80
N ILE A 14 -1.95 0.25 4.41
CA ILE A 14 -1.93 -0.47 3.13
C ILE A 14 -2.11 0.55 2.00
N THR A 15 -1.00 0.95 1.42
CA THR A 15 -0.94 1.95 0.34
C THR A 15 -0.93 1.26 -1.04
N SER A 16 -0.42 1.92 -2.08
CA SER A 16 -0.31 1.43 -3.45
C SER A 16 0.74 2.23 -4.21
N LEU A 17 1.28 1.68 -5.30
CA LEU A 17 1.99 2.48 -6.33
C LEU A 17 1.16 3.69 -6.80
N ALA A 18 -0.18 3.59 -6.78
CA ALA A 18 -1.09 4.68 -7.12
C ALA A 18 -0.99 5.92 -6.19
N ALA A 19 -0.30 5.83 -5.05
CA ALA A 19 -0.03 6.97 -4.19
C ALA A 19 1.05 7.92 -4.76
N ILE A 20 1.97 7.38 -5.58
CA ILE A 20 3.14 8.10 -6.09
C ILE A 20 3.19 8.14 -7.63
N GLN A 21 2.37 7.33 -8.29
CA GLN A 21 2.27 7.27 -9.75
C GLN A 21 0.82 7.44 -10.19
N PRO A 22 0.53 8.33 -11.15
CA PRO A 22 -0.81 8.51 -11.67
C PRO A 22 -1.22 7.37 -12.60
N PHE A 23 -2.48 6.96 -12.50
CA PHE A 23 -3.14 6.04 -13.42
C PHE A 23 -4.40 6.70 -14.00
N LYS A 24 -4.57 6.64 -15.32
CA LYS A 24 -5.78 7.17 -15.98
C LYS A 24 -7.01 6.45 -15.43
N SER A 25 -8.11 7.18 -15.25
CA SER A 25 -9.37 6.69 -14.66
C SER A 25 -9.30 6.18 -13.20
N PHE A 26 -8.18 6.38 -12.50
CA PHE A 26 -7.99 6.04 -11.08
C PHE A 26 -7.99 7.27 -10.16
N GLY A 27 -8.44 8.44 -10.63
CA GLY A 27 -8.26 9.74 -9.95
C GLY A 27 -8.56 9.73 -8.44
N PHE A 28 -9.75 9.28 -8.03
CA PHE A 28 -10.12 9.22 -6.60
C PHE A 28 -9.24 8.25 -5.80
N TYR A 29 -8.87 7.12 -6.38
CA TYR A 29 -8.02 6.14 -5.71
C TYR A 29 -6.59 6.66 -5.56
N CYS A 30 -6.02 7.25 -6.62
CA CYS A 30 -4.70 7.88 -6.59
C CYS A 30 -4.64 8.99 -5.54
N ILE A 31 -5.60 9.93 -5.56
CA ILE A 31 -5.69 11.01 -4.58
C ILE A 31 -5.84 10.44 -3.16
N GLY A 32 -6.73 9.47 -2.97
CA GLY A 32 -6.95 8.85 -1.65
C GLY A 32 -5.69 8.17 -1.10
N LYS A 33 -4.94 7.45 -1.94
CA LYS A 33 -3.70 6.80 -1.54
C LYS A 33 -2.57 7.81 -1.26
N ALA A 34 -2.41 8.81 -2.14
CA ALA A 34 -1.43 9.89 -1.96
C ALA A 34 -1.69 10.69 -0.67
N ALA A 35 -2.95 11.06 -0.42
CA ALA A 35 -3.35 11.79 0.78
C ALA A 35 -3.08 10.99 2.06
N ARG A 36 -3.40 9.69 2.06
CA ARG A 36 -3.12 8.80 3.20
C ARG A 36 -1.62 8.69 3.49
N GLU A 37 -0.79 8.49 2.46
CA GLU A 37 0.66 8.43 2.64
C GLU A 37 1.21 9.74 3.20
N MET A 38 0.83 10.87 2.61
CA MET A 38 1.34 12.17 3.07
C MET A 38 0.91 12.46 4.51
N TYR A 39 -0.36 12.23 4.85
CA TYR A 39 -0.86 12.41 6.22
C TYR A 39 -0.04 11.60 7.23
N LEU A 40 0.22 10.33 6.94
CA LEU A 40 0.95 9.44 7.85
C LEU A 40 2.45 9.73 7.91
N ARG A 41 3.04 10.24 6.83
CA ARG A 41 4.41 10.79 6.84
C ARG A 41 4.50 12.00 7.74
N THR A 42 3.56 12.94 7.63
CA THR A 42 3.49 14.10 8.52
C THR A 42 3.30 13.68 9.97
N LEU A 43 2.41 12.71 10.25
CA LEU A 43 2.19 12.20 11.61
C LEU A 43 3.46 11.57 12.22
N ALA A 44 4.27 10.87 11.42
CA ALA A 44 5.56 10.32 11.87
C ALA A 44 6.61 11.41 12.15
N GLU A 45 6.50 12.57 11.49
CA GLU A 45 7.33 13.73 11.83
C GLU A 45 6.89 14.42 13.12
N GLU A 46 5.58 14.53 13.34
CA GLU A 46 4.99 15.19 14.50
C GLU A 46 5.05 14.34 15.77
N ASN A 47 5.02 13.00 15.65
CA ASN A 47 4.99 12.10 16.79
C ASN A 47 6.00 10.96 16.65
N LYS A 48 7.15 11.12 17.32
CA LYS A 48 8.28 10.18 17.28
C LYS A 48 8.04 8.90 18.10
N ASP A 49 7.00 8.86 18.92
CA ASP A 49 6.61 7.66 19.67
C ASP A 49 5.70 6.71 18.86
N LEU A 50 5.34 7.09 17.63
CA LEU A 50 4.60 6.25 16.70
C LEU A 50 5.54 5.60 15.69
N ASP A 51 5.36 4.29 15.52
CA ASP A 51 5.97 3.54 14.44
C ASP A 51 4.95 3.42 13.31
N ILE A 52 5.29 3.95 12.14
CA ILE A 52 4.34 4.09 11.03
C ILE A 52 4.94 3.51 9.76
N LEU A 53 4.22 2.58 9.13
CA LEU A 53 4.62 1.98 7.86
C LEU A 53 3.57 2.25 6.77
N ASN A 54 4.01 2.77 5.63
CA ASN A 54 3.23 2.79 4.39
C ASN A 54 3.62 1.59 3.51
N TYR A 55 2.88 0.48 3.60
CA TYR A 55 3.19 -0.74 2.86
C TYR A 55 2.34 -0.89 1.59
N SER A 56 2.98 -0.97 0.44
CA SER A 56 2.32 -1.21 -0.85
C SER A 56 2.44 -2.69 -1.21
N PRO A 57 1.32 -3.43 -1.26
CA PRO A 57 1.35 -4.89 -1.35
C PRO A 57 1.60 -5.43 -2.76
N GLY A 58 1.82 -4.57 -3.75
CA GLY A 58 1.81 -4.92 -5.18
C GLY A 58 0.40 -5.19 -5.72
N PRO A 59 0.25 -5.59 -7.00
CA PRO A 59 -1.02 -5.95 -7.60
C PRO A 59 -1.45 -7.35 -7.10
N VAL A 60 -2.21 -7.41 -6.01
CA VAL A 60 -2.62 -8.67 -5.37
C VAL A 60 -3.83 -9.27 -6.07
N GLY A 61 -3.82 -10.59 -6.28
CA GLY A 61 -4.93 -11.37 -6.83
C GLY A 61 -6.15 -11.42 -5.91
N THR A 62 -6.94 -10.34 -5.89
CA THR A 62 -8.15 -10.18 -5.09
C THR A 62 -9.32 -9.70 -5.96
N ASP A 63 -10.53 -9.71 -5.41
CA ASP A 63 -11.74 -9.14 -6.04
C ASP A 63 -11.58 -7.70 -6.53
N MET A 64 -10.62 -6.93 -5.97
CA MET A 64 -10.33 -5.58 -6.44
C MET A 64 -9.91 -5.58 -7.91
N ILE A 65 -9.13 -6.57 -8.36
CA ILE A 65 -8.66 -6.66 -9.76
C ILE A 65 -9.85 -6.78 -10.71
N ASP A 66 -10.82 -7.64 -10.40
CA ASP A 66 -12.01 -7.81 -11.22
C ASP A 66 -12.88 -6.55 -11.26
N ARG A 67 -12.99 -5.85 -10.11
CA ARG A 67 -13.69 -4.55 -10.04
C ARG A 67 -13.00 -3.50 -10.91
N VAL A 68 -11.68 -3.46 -10.91
CA VAL A 68 -10.89 -2.56 -11.76
C VAL A 68 -11.11 -2.89 -13.24
N ILE A 69 -10.94 -4.15 -13.64
CA ILE A 69 -11.13 -4.59 -15.03
C ILE A 69 -12.54 -4.26 -15.54
N LYS A 70 -13.56 -4.43 -14.70
CA LYS A 70 -14.96 -4.13 -15.05
C LYS A 70 -15.26 -2.63 -15.09
N GLY A 71 -14.68 -1.85 -14.17
CA GLY A 71 -15.09 -0.47 -13.91
C GLY A 71 -14.24 0.61 -14.59
N ILE A 72 -12.98 0.32 -14.89
CA ILE A 72 -12.05 1.33 -15.41
C ILE A 72 -12.39 1.73 -16.84
N LYS A 73 -12.20 3.01 -17.17
CA LYS A 73 -12.53 3.58 -18.49
C LYS A 73 -11.35 3.65 -19.45
N ASP A 74 -10.14 3.71 -18.92
CA ASP A 74 -8.95 3.73 -19.76
C ASP A 74 -8.58 2.30 -20.18
N GLU A 75 -8.54 2.06 -21.49
CA GLU A 75 -8.34 0.71 -22.06
C GLU A 75 -6.91 0.21 -21.88
N ASP A 76 -5.90 1.07 -21.91
CA ASP A 76 -4.51 0.66 -21.69
C ASP A 76 -4.33 0.15 -20.26
N VAL A 77 -4.85 0.91 -19.28
CA VAL A 77 -4.83 0.47 -17.88
C VAL A 77 -5.67 -0.81 -17.71
N ARG A 78 -6.87 -0.90 -18.30
CA ARG A 78 -7.69 -2.13 -18.26
C ARG A 78 -6.92 -3.35 -18.75
N ASN A 79 -6.30 -3.23 -19.93
CA ASN A 79 -5.56 -4.31 -20.58
C ASN A 79 -4.34 -4.72 -19.77
N SER A 80 -3.68 -3.79 -19.06
CA SER A 80 -2.58 -4.13 -18.16
C SER A 80 -3.03 -5.04 -17.00
N PHE A 81 -4.19 -4.78 -16.40
CA PHE A 81 -4.73 -5.63 -15.33
C PHE A 81 -5.22 -6.99 -15.84
N ILE A 82 -5.84 -7.02 -17.03
CA ILE A 82 -6.21 -8.28 -17.70
C ILE A 82 -4.95 -9.12 -17.96
N ALA A 83 -3.90 -8.52 -18.52
CA ALA A 83 -2.64 -9.21 -18.78
C ALA A 83 -2.01 -9.76 -17.49
N MET A 84 -2.03 -9.01 -16.39
CA MET A 84 -1.50 -9.50 -15.10
C MET A 84 -2.28 -10.73 -14.60
N ARG A 85 -3.60 -10.69 -14.69
CA ARG A 85 -4.47 -11.80 -14.29
C ARG A 85 -4.24 -13.03 -15.16
N ASP A 86 -4.29 -12.86 -16.47
CA ASP A 86 -4.25 -13.96 -17.43
C ASP A 86 -2.84 -14.60 -17.50
N ASN A 87 -1.79 -13.79 -17.37
CA ASN A 87 -0.40 -14.27 -17.30
C ASN A 87 0.02 -14.73 -15.89
N LYS A 88 -0.88 -14.70 -14.89
CA LYS A 88 -0.62 -15.10 -13.50
C LYS A 88 0.57 -14.35 -12.85
N THR A 89 0.72 -13.06 -13.16
CA THR A 89 1.76 -12.20 -12.57
C THR A 89 1.25 -11.35 -11.40
N LEU A 90 -0.03 -11.52 -11.02
CA LEU A 90 -0.56 -10.96 -9.77
C LEU A 90 0.15 -11.58 -8.57
N VAL A 91 0.42 -10.75 -7.56
CA VAL A 91 1.02 -11.16 -6.30
C VAL A 91 0.02 -12.01 -5.52
N LYS A 92 0.49 -13.12 -4.93
CA LYS A 92 -0.35 -13.94 -4.04
C LYS A 92 -0.52 -13.25 -2.69
N LEU A 93 -1.67 -13.50 -2.06
CA LEU A 93 -1.99 -12.87 -0.78
C LEU A 93 -1.00 -13.31 0.31
N GLU A 94 -0.62 -14.58 0.31
CA GLU A 94 0.31 -15.15 1.29
C GLU A 94 1.71 -14.55 1.12
N ASP A 95 2.16 -14.35 -0.12
CA ASP A 95 3.49 -13.82 -0.42
C ASP A 95 3.61 -12.35 0.05
N THR A 96 2.59 -11.52 -0.24
CA THR A 96 2.62 -10.11 0.17
C THR A 96 2.44 -9.92 1.67
N VAL A 97 1.66 -10.79 2.33
CA VAL A 97 1.55 -10.80 3.79
C VAL A 97 2.86 -11.25 4.43
N GLY A 98 3.50 -12.28 3.89
CA GLY A 98 4.81 -12.76 4.35
C GLY A 98 5.87 -11.66 4.27
N LYS A 99 5.95 -10.93 3.16
CA LYS A 99 6.86 -9.79 3.01
C LYS A 99 6.55 -8.66 4.02
N LEU A 100 5.28 -8.35 4.26
CA LEU A 100 4.90 -7.36 5.29
C LEU A 100 5.38 -7.78 6.67
N ILE A 101 5.15 -9.04 7.06
CA ILE A 101 5.59 -9.56 8.35
C ILE A 101 7.12 -9.48 8.47
N ASP A 102 7.86 -9.90 7.44
CA ASP A 102 9.34 -9.82 7.42
C ASP A 102 9.85 -8.37 7.57
N VAL A 103 9.18 -7.41 6.92
CA VAL A 103 9.51 -5.98 7.02
C VAL A 103 9.30 -5.46 8.45
N LEU A 104 8.21 -5.88 9.11
CA LEU A 104 7.88 -5.49 10.47
C LEU A 104 8.82 -6.13 11.50
N GLU A 105 9.08 -7.44 11.40
CA GLU A 105 9.94 -8.18 12.34
C GLU A 105 11.38 -7.67 12.35
N HIS A 106 11.88 -7.22 11.19
CA HIS A 106 13.26 -6.78 11.03
C HIS A 106 13.41 -5.25 10.97
N SER A 107 12.33 -4.49 11.20
CA SER A 107 12.30 -3.02 11.12
C SER A 107 12.98 -2.47 9.86
N LYS A 108 12.71 -3.07 8.69
CA LYS A 108 13.35 -2.72 7.41
C LYS A 108 12.78 -1.42 6.80
N TYR A 109 12.48 -0.43 7.63
CA TYR A 109 11.91 0.84 7.22
C TYR A 109 12.15 1.92 8.29
N THR A 110 12.14 3.17 7.86
CA THR A 110 12.06 4.34 8.76
C THR A 110 10.60 4.67 9.02
N SER A 111 10.23 5.05 10.25
CA SER A 111 8.84 5.47 10.56
C SER A 111 8.36 6.57 9.61
N GLY A 112 7.14 6.44 9.10
CA GLY A 112 6.56 7.24 8.01
C GLY A 112 6.97 6.77 6.60
N GLY A 113 8.00 5.93 6.50
CA GLY A 113 8.55 5.42 5.25
C GLY A 113 7.59 4.53 4.46
N ARG A 114 7.92 4.37 3.18
CA ARG A 114 7.18 3.52 2.24
C ARG A 114 8.01 2.30 1.86
N ILE A 115 7.40 1.13 1.87
CA ILE A 115 7.96 -0.12 1.32
C ILE A 115 6.97 -0.70 0.31
N ASP A 116 7.45 -0.99 -0.90
CA ASP A 116 6.74 -1.80 -1.88
C ASP A 116 7.07 -3.28 -1.73
N TYR A 117 6.13 -4.13 -2.10
CA TYR A 117 6.36 -5.57 -2.23
C TYR A 117 7.59 -5.89 -3.10
N PHE A 118 7.81 -5.13 -4.17
CA PHE A 118 8.94 -5.33 -5.09
C PHE A 118 10.25 -4.66 -4.65
N ASP A 119 10.27 -3.93 -3.53
CA ASP A 119 11.50 -3.36 -2.98
C ASP A 119 12.39 -4.46 -2.40
N ARG A 120 13.69 -4.36 -2.65
CA ARG A 120 14.70 -5.33 -2.23
C ARG A 120 14.99 -5.23 -0.74
#